data_AF-A0A250IFN2-F1
#
_entry.id   AF-A0A250IFN2-F1
#
_cell.length_a   1.000
_cell.length_b   1.000
_cell.length_c   1.000
_cell.angle_alpha   90.00
_cell.angle_beta   90.00
_cell.angle_gamma   90.00
#
_symmetry.space_group_name_H-M   'P 1'
#
loop_
_entity.id
_entity.type
_entity.pdbx_description
1 polymer ?
#
loop_
_entity_poly.entity_id
_entity_poly.type
_entity_poly.pdbx_seq_one_letter_code
_entity_poly.pdbx_strand_id
1 'polypeptide(L)'
;MGPPSTTLPRLVSLLVSLLVAPVARAEPPPDDPASDAPTRDSARAEAGTGGGGFTTQKREPDLGPQRPRGWRPVTQKPQTPLDAPVSPGAWAVYGSLTALPLGGVYGASRLGGERLWVTAAETVAGGVLGSLPGSLLFLQPPEAGGRWTEPDVAAFGAGLVLTPPMAALGTWGLGELAFGGSQERGRAFLGALGGAAAGTLLGVAMHGLMEEVVGNRETLQGFRKYVTLGFIGSGATLGYQWAGGGARPRGR
;
A
#
# COMPACT_ATOMS: atom_id res chain seq x y z
N MET A 1 -47.74 -6.14 8.52
CA MET A 1 -46.84 -4.98 8.69
C MET A 1 -45.73 -5.40 9.65
N GLY A 2 -44.54 -5.74 9.13
CA GLY A 2 -43.37 -6.02 9.95
C GLY A 2 -42.58 -4.74 10.23
N PRO A 3 -41.96 -4.57 11.40
CA PRO A 3 -41.17 -3.39 11.70
C PRO A 3 -39.90 -3.35 10.81
N PRO A 4 -39.43 -2.15 10.38
CA PRO A 4 -38.20 -2.04 9.60
C PRO A 4 -36.97 -2.35 10.47
N SER A 5 -36.05 -3.11 9.89
CA SER A 5 -34.76 -3.49 10.47
C SER A 5 -33.83 -2.28 10.65
N THR A 6 -33.58 -1.88 11.90
CA THR A 6 -32.74 -0.74 12.29
C THR A 6 -31.28 -1.12 12.61
N THR A 7 -30.72 -2.13 11.95
CA THR A 7 -29.38 -2.66 12.28
C THR A 7 -28.24 -1.95 11.55
N LEU A 8 -28.47 -1.38 10.35
CA LEU A 8 -27.43 -0.68 9.59
C LEU A 8 -26.89 0.63 10.22
N PRO A 9 -27.70 1.52 10.83
CA PRO A 9 -27.18 2.81 11.31
C PRO A 9 -26.31 2.68 12.57
N ARG A 10 -26.47 1.60 13.35
CA ARG A 10 -25.67 1.38 14.56
C ARG A 10 -24.22 1.00 14.28
N LEU A 11 -23.98 0.27 13.19
CA LEU A 11 -22.64 -0.17 12.81
C LEU A 11 -21.79 1.01 12.30
N VAL A 12 -22.42 1.95 11.60
CA VAL A 12 -21.78 3.20 11.15
C VAL A 12 -21.49 4.14 12.32
N SER A 13 -22.41 4.29 13.28
CA SER A 13 -22.13 5.10 14.49
C SER A 13 -21.01 4.52 15.36
N LEU A 14 -20.90 3.19 15.46
CA LEU A 14 -19.82 2.54 16.22
C LEU A 14 -18.44 2.78 15.59
N LEU A 15 -18.38 2.81 14.26
CA LEU A 15 -17.16 3.08 13.50
C LEU A 15 -16.72 4.55 13.61
N VAL A 16 -17.67 5.48 13.72
CA VAL A 16 -17.39 6.91 13.95
C VAL A 16 -16.96 7.18 15.39
N SER A 17 -17.57 6.52 16.38
CA SER A 17 -17.21 6.70 17.79
C SER A 17 -15.82 6.15 18.15
N LEU A 18 -15.30 5.17 17.41
CA LEU A 18 -13.94 4.65 17.58
C LEU A 18 -12.86 5.63 17.07
N LEU A 19 -13.24 6.65 16.28
CA LEU A 19 -12.31 7.62 15.71
C LEU A 19 -12.03 8.84 16.63
N VAL A 20 -12.75 8.99 17.74
CA VAL A 20 -12.76 10.24 18.57
C VAL A 20 -12.35 10.01 20.03
N ALA A 21 -11.68 8.89 20.37
CA ALA A 21 -11.16 8.71 21.73
C ALA A 21 -9.86 9.51 21.93
N PRO A 22 -9.74 10.34 23.00
CA PRO A 22 -8.51 11.08 23.27
C PRO A 22 -7.43 10.15 23.81
N VAL A 23 -6.26 10.15 23.18
CA VAL A 23 -5.06 9.46 23.70
C VAL A 23 -4.63 10.16 24.98
N ALA A 24 -4.78 9.45 26.10
CA ALA A 24 -4.20 9.86 27.38
C ALA A 24 -2.67 9.84 27.29
N ARG A 25 -2.08 10.94 27.75
CA ARG A 25 -0.65 11.25 27.78
C ARG A 25 0.09 10.23 28.68
N ALA A 26 0.99 9.44 28.11
CA ALA A 26 1.92 8.60 28.88
C ALA A 26 3.26 9.33 29.02
N GLU A 27 3.76 9.43 30.25
CA GLU A 27 5.07 10.01 30.63
C GLU A 27 6.26 9.24 30.02
N PRO A 28 7.44 9.89 29.89
CA PRO A 28 8.63 9.25 29.36
C PRO A 28 9.31 8.34 30.41
N PRO A 29 9.82 7.15 30.04
CA PRO A 29 10.64 6.32 30.93
C PRO A 29 12.10 6.84 30.99
N PRO A 30 12.85 6.51 32.06
CA PRO A 30 14.11 7.16 32.41
C PRO A 30 15.30 6.70 31.56
N ASP A 31 16.29 7.59 31.44
CA ASP A 31 17.60 7.37 30.86
C ASP A 31 18.41 6.31 31.62
N ASP A 32 19.09 5.42 30.91
CA ASP A 32 20.33 4.78 31.38
C ASP A 32 21.27 4.46 30.19
N PRO A 33 22.61 4.45 30.40
CA PRO A 33 23.59 4.85 29.38
C PRO A 33 24.44 3.69 28.79
N ALA A 34 25.21 4.05 27.74
CA ALA A 34 26.44 3.40 27.24
C ALA A 34 26.28 2.10 26.39
N SER A 35 26.66 2.15 25.10
CA SER A 35 27.94 1.63 24.53
C SER A 35 27.81 0.14 24.18
N ASP A 36 27.99 -0.35 22.96
CA ASP A 36 29.15 -0.23 22.08
C ASP A 36 28.79 -0.46 20.60
N ALA A 37 29.47 0.27 19.71
CA ALA A 37 29.49 0.05 18.28
C ALA A 37 30.44 -1.12 17.91
N PRO A 38 30.13 -1.98 16.93
CA PRO A 38 31.10 -2.96 16.44
C PRO A 38 32.00 -2.34 15.36
N THR A 39 33.27 -2.21 15.70
CA THR A 39 34.39 -1.83 14.81
C THR A 39 34.56 -2.86 13.69
N ARG A 40 34.59 -2.41 12.43
CA ARG A 40 34.92 -3.24 11.26
C ARG A 40 36.42 -3.54 11.22
N ASP A 41 36.79 -4.79 11.42
CA ASP A 41 38.12 -5.28 11.07
C ASP A 41 38.25 -5.44 9.55
N SER A 42 39.16 -4.66 8.96
CA SER A 42 39.55 -4.77 7.57
C SER A 42 40.72 -5.75 7.46
N ALA A 43 40.45 -6.97 7.01
CA ALA A 43 41.50 -7.93 6.65
C ALA A 43 42.27 -7.43 5.42
N ARG A 44 43.56 -7.15 5.63
CA ARG A 44 44.55 -6.73 4.64
C ARG A 44 44.83 -7.87 3.66
N ALA A 45 44.56 -7.65 2.37
CA ALA A 45 45.03 -8.49 1.28
C ALA A 45 46.52 -8.19 1.00
N GLU A 46 47.38 -9.19 1.10
CA GLU A 46 48.73 -9.14 0.54
C GLU A 46 48.77 -9.98 -0.74
N ALA A 47 49.20 -9.37 -1.84
CA ALA A 47 49.47 -10.05 -3.10
C ALA A 47 50.69 -9.43 -3.80
N GLY A 48 51.61 -10.32 -4.20
CA GLY A 48 52.76 -10.07 -5.09
C GLY A 48 54.09 -10.03 -4.31
N THR A 49 55.15 -10.77 -4.66
CA THR A 49 55.56 -11.27 -5.98
C THR A 49 56.72 -12.27 -5.82
N GLY A 50 56.74 -13.34 -6.63
CA GLY A 50 57.99 -13.87 -7.19
C GLY A 50 58.54 -15.20 -6.67
N GLY A 51 58.55 -16.22 -7.55
CA GLY A 51 59.75 -17.04 -7.77
C GLY A 51 59.69 -18.52 -7.38
N GLY A 52 59.92 -19.40 -8.37
CA GLY A 52 60.54 -20.71 -8.17
C GLY A 52 59.59 -21.91 -8.21
N GLY A 53 59.71 -22.73 -9.26
CA GLY A 53 58.83 -23.87 -9.50
C GLY A 53 59.21 -25.14 -8.75
N PHE A 54 58.35 -26.15 -8.84
CA PHE A 54 58.69 -27.58 -8.91
C PHE A 54 57.46 -28.35 -9.36
N THR A 55 57.65 -29.24 -10.32
CA THR A 55 56.67 -30.18 -10.86
C THR A 55 56.14 -31.13 -9.79
N THR A 56 54.82 -31.15 -9.56
CA THR A 56 54.16 -32.20 -8.78
C THR A 56 53.11 -32.91 -9.65
N GLN A 57 53.36 -34.21 -9.83
CA GLN A 57 52.49 -35.19 -10.49
C GLN A 57 51.03 -35.05 -10.07
N LYS A 58 50.12 -35.06 -11.05
CA LYS A 58 48.70 -35.32 -10.84
C LYS A 58 48.55 -36.78 -10.38
N ARG A 59 48.54 -36.99 -9.05
CA ARG A 59 48.16 -38.27 -8.44
C ARG A 59 46.66 -38.23 -8.19
N GLU A 60 45.91 -38.95 -9.01
CA GLU A 60 44.49 -39.25 -8.81
C GLU A 60 44.30 -39.80 -7.37
N PRO A 61 43.39 -39.26 -6.53
CA PRO A 61 43.10 -39.90 -5.25
C PRO A 61 42.20 -41.13 -5.50
N ASP A 62 42.65 -42.28 -5.02
CA ASP A 62 41.90 -43.53 -4.96
C ASP A 62 40.50 -43.30 -4.35
N LEU A 63 39.46 -43.50 -5.17
CA LEU A 63 38.07 -43.48 -4.73
C LEU A 63 37.74 -44.80 -4.03
N GLY A 64 38.09 -44.90 -2.75
CA GLY A 64 37.61 -45.96 -1.87
C GLY A 64 36.06 -46.03 -1.84
N PRO A 65 35.47 -47.18 -1.47
CA PRO A 65 34.04 -47.43 -1.61
C PRO A 65 33.22 -46.46 -0.76
N GLN A 66 32.43 -45.60 -1.41
CA GLN A 66 31.53 -44.67 -0.75
C GLN A 66 30.39 -45.45 -0.07
N ARG A 67 30.36 -45.44 1.27
CA ARG A 67 29.17 -45.86 2.04
C ARG A 67 27.97 -44.97 1.67
N PRO A 68 26.75 -45.52 1.55
CA PRO A 68 25.57 -44.71 1.25
C PRO A 68 25.35 -43.70 2.39
N ARG A 69 25.38 -42.41 2.03
CA ARG A 69 25.09 -41.29 2.93
C ARG A 69 23.65 -41.45 3.41
N GLY A 70 23.50 -41.61 4.73
CA GLY A 70 22.23 -41.63 5.40
C GLY A 70 21.38 -40.41 5.03
N TRP A 71 20.07 -40.65 4.95
CA TRP A 71 19.06 -39.63 4.77
C TRP A 71 19.32 -38.41 5.66
N ARG A 72 19.53 -37.24 5.03
CA ARG A 72 19.49 -35.98 5.76
C ARG A 72 18.04 -35.73 6.20
N PRO A 73 17.80 -35.33 7.45
CA PRO A 73 16.50 -34.77 7.84
C PRO A 73 16.19 -33.61 6.90
N VAL A 74 14.97 -33.61 6.35
CA VAL A 74 14.41 -32.46 5.65
C VAL A 74 14.55 -31.26 6.58
N THR A 75 15.36 -30.29 6.18
CA THR A 75 15.47 -29.00 6.86
C THR A 75 14.06 -28.46 6.99
N GLN A 76 13.53 -28.45 8.21
CA GLN A 76 12.29 -27.74 8.50
C GLN A 76 12.49 -26.32 7.97
N LYS A 77 11.53 -25.85 7.16
CA LYS A 77 11.49 -24.44 6.76
C LYS A 77 11.70 -23.61 8.03
N PRO A 78 12.58 -22.59 8.02
CA PRO A 78 12.71 -21.69 9.16
C PRO A 78 11.30 -21.26 9.55
N GLN A 79 10.91 -21.56 10.79
CA GLN A 79 9.66 -21.05 11.32
C GLN A 79 9.75 -19.54 11.17
N THR A 80 8.85 -18.96 10.37
CA THR A 80 8.74 -17.52 10.22
C THR A 80 8.68 -16.95 11.63
N PRO A 81 9.61 -16.06 12.03
CA PRO A 81 9.53 -15.44 13.34
C PRO A 81 8.14 -14.85 13.49
N LEU A 82 7.46 -15.16 14.59
CA LEU A 82 6.16 -14.55 14.88
C LEU A 82 6.42 -13.04 14.98
N ASP A 83 5.89 -12.26 14.05
CA ASP A 83 6.13 -10.82 13.97
C ASP A 83 5.87 -10.16 15.34
N ALA A 84 6.83 -9.39 15.84
CA ALA A 84 6.68 -8.65 17.10
C ALA A 84 5.44 -7.74 17.05
N PRO A 85 4.66 -7.54 18.13
CA PRO A 85 3.45 -6.71 18.09
C PRO A 85 3.71 -5.31 17.51
N VAL A 86 2.76 -4.77 16.73
CA VAL A 86 2.87 -3.42 16.17
C VAL A 86 2.76 -2.39 17.30
N SER A 87 3.64 -1.39 17.30
CA SER A 87 3.66 -0.37 18.36
C SER A 87 2.40 0.52 18.34
N PRO A 88 1.96 1.06 19.49
CA PRO A 88 0.84 2.01 19.52
C PRO A 88 1.07 3.24 18.62
N GLY A 89 2.31 3.74 18.54
CA GLY A 89 2.68 4.85 17.66
C GLY A 89 2.50 4.51 16.17
N ALA A 90 2.86 3.30 15.75
CA ALA A 90 2.63 2.83 14.40
C ALA A 90 1.13 2.73 14.07
N TRP A 91 0.31 2.25 15.02
CA TRP A 91 -1.14 2.25 14.87
C TRP A 91 -1.72 3.66 14.74
N ALA A 92 -1.20 4.64 15.49
CA ALA A 92 -1.61 6.03 15.37
C ALA A 92 -1.30 6.58 13.96
N VAL A 93 -0.11 6.28 13.42
CA VAL A 93 0.25 6.64 12.03
C VAL A 93 -0.70 6.00 11.03
N TYR A 94 -0.91 4.68 11.11
CA TYR A 94 -1.82 3.96 10.22
C TYR A 94 -3.26 4.52 10.30
N GLY A 95 -3.76 4.79 11.50
CA GLY A 95 -5.07 5.42 11.71
C GLY A 95 -5.17 6.79 11.06
N SER A 96 -4.16 7.65 11.26
CA SER A 96 -4.12 8.99 10.67
C SER A 96 -4.12 8.96 9.14
N LEU A 97 -3.33 8.07 8.53
CA LEU A 97 -3.24 7.92 7.09
C LEU A 97 -4.53 7.35 6.49
N THR A 98 -5.20 6.47 7.21
CA THR A 98 -6.49 5.90 6.78
C THR A 98 -7.63 6.91 6.84
N ALA A 99 -7.53 7.92 7.72
CA ALA A 99 -8.51 8.99 7.80
C ALA A 99 -8.48 9.92 6.57
N LEU A 100 -7.35 10.03 5.86
CA LEU A 100 -7.20 10.93 4.72
C LEU A 100 -8.15 10.60 3.55
N PRO A 101 -8.22 9.35 3.04
CA PRO A 101 -9.22 8.98 2.04
C PRO A 101 -10.65 9.27 2.48
N LEU A 102 -10.98 9.01 3.75
CA LEU A 102 -12.32 9.26 4.31
C LEU A 102 -12.64 10.77 4.34
N GLY A 103 -11.66 11.59 4.72
CA GLY A 103 -11.74 13.03 4.63
C GLY A 103 -11.93 13.51 3.19
N GLY A 104 -11.28 12.85 2.23
CA GLY A 104 -11.47 13.09 0.80
C GLY A 104 -12.90 12.81 0.33
N VAL A 105 -13.49 11.69 0.72
CA VAL A 105 -14.91 11.37 0.42
C VAL A 105 -15.85 12.41 1.01
N TYR A 106 -15.62 12.80 2.26
CA TYR A 106 -16.42 13.84 2.91
C TYR A 106 -16.27 15.21 2.23
N GLY A 107 -15.05 15.60 1.87
CA GLY A 107 -14.78 16.83 1.13
C GLY A 107 -15.47 16.84 -0.23
N ALA A 108 -15.38 15.73 -0.97
CA ALA A 108 -16.03 15.56 -2.27
C ALA A 108 -17.55 15.70 -2.15
N SER A 109 -18.18 15.11 -1.12
CA SER A 109 -19.62 15.21 -0.94
C SER A 109 -20.05 16.66 -0.67
N ARG A 110 -19.21 17.45 0.02
CA ARG A 110 -19.47 18.88 0.26
C ARG A 110 -19.28 19.73 -0.99
N LEU A 111 -18.27 19.42 -1.82
CA LEU A 111 -18.05 20.11 -3.10
C LEU A 111 -19.20 19.88 -4.09
N GLY A 112 -19.71 18.65 -4.15
CA GLY A 112 -20.83 18.27 -5.00
C GLY A 112 -22.21 18.68 -4.48
N GLY A 113 -22.31 18.99 -3.18
CA GLY A 113 -23.61 19.14 -2.50
C GLY A 113 -24.38 17.82 -2.40
N GLU A 114 -23.67 16.69 -2.42
CA GLU A 114 -24.22 15.35 -2.52
C GLU A 114 -24.38 14.66 -1.16
N ARG A 115 -25.22 13.61 -1.15
CA ARG A 115 -25.32 12.72 0.01
C ARG A 115 -24.03 11.90 0.10
N LEU A 116 -23.41 11.90 1.27
CA LEU A 116 -22.14 11.22 1.55
C LEU A 116 -22.09 9.77 1.04
N TRP A 117 -23.20 9.02 1.14
CA TRP A 117 -23.25 7.62 0.68
C TRP A 117 -23.16 7.47 -0.84
N VAL A 118 -23.62 8.46 -1.62
CA VAL A 118 -23.51 8.46 -3.09
C VAL A 118 -22.04 8.68 -3.47
N THR A 119 -21.43 9.70 -2.89
CA THR A 119 -20.00 10.00 -3.05
C THR A 119 -19.11 8.83 -2.58
N ALA A 120 -19.50 8.14 -1.51
CA ALA A 120 -18.83 6.92 -1.07
C ALA A 120 -18.97 5.79 -2.10
N ALA A 121 -20.14 5.63 -2.72
CA ALA A 121 -20.34 4.64 -3.78
C ALA A 121 -19.49 4.96 -5.03
N GLU A 122 -19.42 6.22 -5.46
CA GLU A 122 -18.54 6.69 -6.55
C GLU A 122 -17.07 6.40 -6.25
N THR A 123 -16.65 6.63 -5.01
CA THR A 123 -15.30 6.34 -4.52
C THR A 123 -15.00 4.85 -4.57
N VAL A 124 -15.93 4.02 -4.10
CA VAL A 124 -15.79 2.55 -4.14
C VAL A 124 -15.76 2.06 -5.57
N ALA A 125 -16.61 2.57 -6.46
CA ALA A 125 -16.62 2.20 -7.87
C ALA A 125 -15.27 2.51 -8.54
N GLY A 126 -14.72 3.71 -8.32
CA GLY A 126 -13.40 4.06 -8.81
C GLY A 126 -12.29 3.20 -8.20
N GLY A 127 -12.32 2.97 -6.88
CA GLY A 127 -11.35 2.11 -6.21
C GLY A 127 -11.37 0.66 -6.72
N VAL A 128 -12.57 0.08 -6.93
CA VAL A 128 -12.74 -1.28 -7.45
C VAL A 128 -12.22 -1.38 -8.88
N LEU A 129 -12.62 -0.46 -9.77
CA LEU A 129 -12.18 -0.52 -11.16
C LEU A 129 -10.68 -0.24 -11.30
N GLY A 130 -10.16 0.69 -10.51
CA GLY A 130 -8.72 0.98 -10.43
C GLY A 130 -7.90 -0.15 -9.78
N SER A 131 -8.51 -1.03 -8.99
CA SER A 131 -7.80 -2.10 -8.29
C SER A 131 -7.21 -3.18 -9.20
N LEU A 132 -7.82 -3.40 -10.37
CA LEU A 132 -7.36 -4.38 -11.35
C LEU A 132 -5.96 -4.04 -11.84
N PRO A 133 -5.72 -2.91 -12.53
CA PRO A 133 -4.37 -2.48 -12.87
C PRO A 133 -3.56 -2.06 -11.63
N GLY A 134 -4.22 -1.55 -10.58
CA GLY A 134 -3.55 -1.06 -9.37
C GLY A 134 -2.84 -2.15 -8.57
N SER A 135 -3.23 -3.41 -8.75
CA SER A 135 -2.50 -4.55 -8.20
C SER A 135 -1.03 -4.59 -8.64
N LEU A 136 -0.72 -4.09 -9.84
CA LEU A 136 0.63 -4.07 -10.40
C LEU A 136 1.56 -3.08 -9.66
N LEU A 137 0.99 -2.07 -8.99
CA LEU A 137 1.76 -1.10 -8.19
C LEU A 137 2.42 -1.71 -6.95
N PHE A 138 1.99 -2.91 -6.54
CA PHE A 138 2.41 -3.57 -5.30
C PHE A 138 3.04 -4.94 -5.53
N LEU A 139 3.36 -5.27 -6.79
CA LEU A 139 4.20 -6.41 -7.12
C LEU A 139 5.64 -6.06 -6.73
N GLN A 140 5.96 -6.10 -5.44
CA GLN A 140 7.35 -6.11 -4.99
C GLN A 140 7.81 -7.55 -4.81
N PRO A 141 8.98 -7.92 -5.36
CA PRO A 141 9.62 -9.19 -5.03
C PRO A 141 9.95 -9.25 -3.52
N PRO A 142 9.85 -10.42 -2.87
CA PRO A 142 10.16 -10.62 -1.45
C PRO A 142 11.63 -10.34 -1.08
N GLU A 143 12.50 -10.14 -2.07
CA GLU A 143 13.88 -9.70 -1.91
C GLU A 143 13.95 -8.16 -1.91
N ALA A 144 13.24 -7.51 -0.99
CA ALA A 144 13.14 -6.05 -0.85
C ALA A 144 14.46 -5.35 -0.39
N GLY A 145 15.59 -5.87 -0.85
CA GLY A 145 16.92 -5.24 -0.81
C GLY A 145 17.68 -5.33 -2.14
N GLY A 146 17.09 -5.91 -3.19
CA GLY A 146 17.66 -6.03 -4.54
C GLY A 146 17.24 -4.93 -5.50
N ARG A 147 18.03 -4.70 -6.56
CA ARG A 147 17.67 -3.82 -7.69
C ARG A 147 16.41 -4.34 -8.38
N TRP A 148 15.46 -3.44 -8.67
CA TRP A 148 14.25 -3.77 -9.43
C TRP A 148 14.61 -4.37 -10.78
N THR A 149 13.93 -5.44 -11.16
CA THR A 149 14.11 -6.03 -12.49
C THR A 149 13.32 -5.23 -13.53
N GLU A 150 13.70 -5.34 -14.80
CA GLU A 150 12.98 -4.70 -15.91
C GLU A 150 11.46 -5.02 -15.95
N PRO A 151 11.00 -6.27 -15.73
CA PRO A 151 9.57 -6.55 -15.67
C PRO A 151 8.88 -5.93 -14.45
N ASP A 152 9.57 -5.73 -13.31
CA ASP A 152 8.99 -5.05 -12.14
C ASP A 152 8.72 -3.58 -12.45
N VAL A 153 9.69 -2.92 -13.09
CA VAL A 153 9.55 -1.52 -13.54
C VAL A 153 8.44 -1.40 -14.57
N ALA A 154 8.36 -2.35 -15.51
CA ALA A 154 7.31 -2.37 -16.52
C ALA A 154 5.92 -2.59 -15.90
N ALA A 155 5.78 -3.52 -14.96
CA ALA A 155 4.52 -3.79 -14.26
C ALA A 155 4.07 -2.57 -13.44
N PHE A 156 4.98 -1.99 -12.67
CA PHE A 156 4.70 -0.77 -11.90
C PHE A 156 4.32 0.40 -12.82
N GLY A 157 5.06 0.61 -13.91
CA GLY A 157 4.76 1.62 -14.92
C GLY A 157 3.38 1.41 -15.57
N ALA A 158 3.05 0.16 -15.91
CA ALA A 158 1.73 -0.19 -16.43
C ALA A 158 0.63 0.09 -15.40
N GLY A 159 0.85 -0.23 -14.12
CA GLY A 159 -0.04 0.13 -13.03
C GLY A 159 -0.26 1.65 -12.93
N LEU A 160 0.82 2.44 -12.96
CA LEU A 160 0.75 3.90 -12.89
C LEU A 160 -0.03 4.52 -14.04
N VAL A 161 0.08 3.95 -15.25
CA VAL A 161 -0.61 4.46 -16.44
C VAL A 161 -2.08 4.02 -16.49
N LEU A 162 -2.38 2.78 -16.10
CA LEU A 162 -3.71 2.19 -16.28
C LEU A 162 -4.64 2.39 -15.09
N THR A 163 -4.12 2.57 -13.87
CA THR A 163 -4.94 2.76 -12.67
C THR A 163 -5.76 4.04 -12.68
N PRO A 164 -5.18 5.23 -12.96
CA PRO A 164 -5.95 6.46 -12.98
C PRO A 164 -7.14 6.46 -13.96
N PRO A 165 -7.00 6.05 -15.24
CA PRO A 165 -8.14 6.04 -16.16
C PRO A 165 -9.21 5.02 -15.76
N MET A 166 -8.83 3.86 -15.24
CA MET A 166 -9.83 2.89 -14.77
C MET A 166 -10.58 3.41 -13.54
N ALA A 167 -9.88 3.99 -12.57
CA ALA A 167 -10.53 4.58 -11.41
C ALA A 167 -11.45 5.74 -11.78
N ALA A 168 -11.00 6.62 -12.69
CA ALA A 168 -11.81 7.69 -13.22
C ALA A 168 -13.08 7.19 -13.90
N LEU A 169 -12.98 6.14 -14.73
CA LEU A 169 -14.13 5.51 -15.39
C LEU A 169 -15.13 4.93 -14.39
N GLY A 170 -14.65 4.33 -13.28
CA GLY A 170 -15.52 3.80 -12.23
C GLY A 170 -16.30 4.90 -11.52
N THR A 171 -15.61 5.95 -11.07
CA THR A 171 -16.22 7.10 -10.38
C THR A 171 -17.16 7.87 -11.31
N TRP A 172 -16.66 8.30 -12.47
CA TRP A 172 -17.45 9.05 -13.45
C TRP A 172 -18.64 8.23 -13.94
N GLY A 173 -18.42 6.96 -14.31
CA GLY A 173 -19.48 6.10 -14.82
C GLY A 173 -20.62 5.92 -13.82
N LEU A 174 -20.31 5.70 -12.55
CA LEU A 174 -21.34 5.61 -11.51
C LEU A 174 -22.05 6.95 -11.29
N GLY A 175 -21.31 8.07 -11.29
CA GLY A 175 -21.89 9.40 -11.14
C GLY A 175 -22.83 9.77 -12.28
N GLU A 176 -22.47 9.47 -13.53
CA GLU A 176 -23.34 9.71 -14.70
C GLU A 176 -24.62 8.86 -14.65
N LEU A 177 -24.51 7.60 -14.18
CA LEU A 177 -25.66 6.72 -13.96
C LEU A 177 -26.58 7.23 -12.84
N ALA A 178 -26.00 7.75 -11.75
CA ALA A 178 -26.77 8.21 -10.59
C ALA A 178 -27.55 9.51 -10.84
N PHE A 179 -27.03 10.40 -11.69
CA PHE A 179 -27.57 11.77 -11.85
C PHE A 179 -28.16 12.09 -13.22
N GLY A 180 -28.26 11.12 -14.14
CA GLY A 180 -28.87 11.32 -15.45
C GLY A 180 -28.00 12.13 -16.43
N GLY A 181 -26.69 12.15 -16.18
CA GLY A 181 -25.68 12.80 -17.00
C GLY A 181 -25.29 14.21 -16.54
N SER A 182 -23.99 14.48 -16.42
CA SER A 182 -23.49 15.83 -16.09
C SER A 182 -23.60 16.78 -17.30
N GLN A 183 -23.73 18.09 -17.05
CA GLN A 183 -23.77 19.11 -18.12
C GLN A 183 -22.46 19.17 -18.91
N GLU A 184 -21.33 18.87 -18.27
CA GLU A 184 -19.99 18.92 -18.86
C GLU A 184 -19.25 17.58 -18.67
N ARG A 185 -19.82 16.49 -19.23
CA ARG A 185 -19.30 15.11 -19.07
C ARG A 185 -17.80 14.96 -19.27
N GLY A 186 -17.26 15.63 -20.30
CA GLY A 186 -15.82 15.59 -20.58
C GLY A 186 -14.98 16.21 -19.47
N ARG A 187 -15.40 17.34 -18.89
CA ARG A 187 -14.70 17.98 -17.77
C ARG A 187 -14.84 17.15 -16.50
N ALA A 188 -16.02 16.59 -16.23
CA ALA A 188 -16.24 15.71 -15.10
C ALA A 188 -15.33 14.47 -15.14
N PHE A 189 -15.21 13.83 -16.31
CA PHE A 189 -14.28 12.71 -16.51
C PHE A 189 -12.81 13.14 -16.36
N LEU A 190 -12.40 14.27 -16.95
CA LEU A 190 -11.03 14.78 -16.82
C LEU A 190 -10.69 15.17 -15.37
N GLY A 191 -11.65 15.72 -14.64
CA GLY A 191 -11.55 15.95 -13.20
C GLY A 191 -11.32 14.64 -12.46
N ALA A 192 -12.15 13.63 -12.74
CA ALA A 192 -12.01 12.30 -12.15
C ALA A 192 -10.63 11.68 -12.47
N LEU A 193 -10.14 11.84 -13.69
CA LEU A 193 -8.83 11.36 -14.14
C LEU A 193 -7.67 12.07 -13.42
N GLY A 194 -7.69 13.40 -13.39
CA GLY A 194 -6.66 14.18 -12.69
C GLY A 194 -6.64 13.88 -11.19
N GLY A 195 -7.82 13.78 -10.58
CA GLY A 195 -7.97 13.39 -9.18
C GLY A 195 -7.50 11.97 -8.90
N ALA A 196 -7.84 11.00 -9.76
CA ALA A 196 -7.38 9.62 -9.64
C ALA A 196 -5.86 9.52 -9.76
N ALA A 197 -5.25 10.26 -10.69
CA ALA A 197 -3.79 10.27 -10.87
C ALA A 197 -3.08 10.82 -9.61
N ALA A 198 -3.56 11.94 -9.07
CA ALA A 198 -3.05 12.47 -7.81
C ALA A 198 -3.25 11.48 -6.64
N GLY A 199 -4.41 10.84 -6.57
CA GLY A 199 -4.73 9.80 -5.59
C GLY A 199 -3.83 8.57 -5.71
N THR A 200 -3.49 8.13 -6.92
CA THR A 200 -2.54 7.04 -7.16
C THR A 200 -1.15 7.39 -6.64
N LEU A 201 -0.62 8.55 -7.01
CA LEU A 201 0.72 8.98 -6.57
C LEU A 201 0.79 9.11 -5.04
N LEU A 202 -0.21 9.77 -4.44
CA LEU A 202 -0.28 9.93 -3.00
C LEU A 202 -0.43 8.57 -2.30
N GLY A 203 -1.28 7.70 -2.81
CA GLY A 203 -1.51 6.37 -2.25
C GLY A 203 -0.29 5.46 -2.34
N VAL A 204 0.52 5.55 -3.40
CA VAL A 204 1.82 4.84 -3.51
C VAL A 204 2.83 5.40 -2.53
N ALA A 205 2.93 6.73 -2.40
CA ALA A 205 3.81 7.36 -1.40
C ALA A 205 3.43 6.96 0.03
N MET A 206 2.13 6.95 0.36
CA MET A 206 1.63 6.51 1.67
C MET A 206 1.84 5.01 1.89
N HIS A 207 1.78 4.19 0.84
CA HIS A 207 2.12 2.77 0.93
C HIS A 207 3.56 2.58 1.41
N GLY A 208 4.51 3.28 0.78
CA GLY A 208 5.93 3.26 1.17
C GLY A 208 6.15 3.77 2.59
N LEU A 209 5.53 4.90 2.96
CA LEU A 209 5.62 5.44 4.32
C LEU A 209 5.11 4.44 5.38
N MET A 210 3.99 3.77 5.13
CA MET A 210 3.44 2.76 6.03
C MET A 210 4.33 1.51 6.14
N GLU A 211 5.03 1.16 5.07
CA GLU A 211 6.02 0.09 5.05
C GLU A 211 7.26 0.46 5.88
N GLU A 212 7.75 1.70 5.75
CA GLU A 212 8.89 2.19 6.54
C GLU A 212 8.62 2.16 8.07
N VAL A 213 7.39 2.47 8.49
CA VAL A 213 7.04 2.57 9.91
C VAL A 213 6.92 1.21 10.62
N VAL A 214 6.48 0.16 9.91
CA VAL A 214 6.16 -1.15 10.53
C VAL A 214 6.96 -2.32 9.94
N GLY A 215 7.72 -2.06 8.88
CA GLY A 215 8.40 -3.06 8.07
C GLY A 215 7.45 -3.79 7.10
N ASN A 216 8.04 -4.58 6.22
CA ASN A 216 7.31 -5.36 5.23
C ASN A 216 6.70 -6.63 5.83
N ARG A 217 5.64 -6.44 6.62
CA ARG A 217 4.84 -7.55 7.19
C ARG A 217 3.73 -7.96 6.24
N GLU A 218 3.61 -9.25 5.96
CA GLU A 218 2.57 -9.82 5.10
C GLU A 218 1.16 -9.51 5.63
N THR A 219 0.98 -9.55 6.96
CA THR A 219 -0.31 -9.30 7.63
C THR A 219 -0.88 -7.90 7.38
N LEU A 220 -0.02 -6.91 7.09
CA LEU A 220 -0.42 -5.52 6.85
C LEU A 220 -0.39 -5.12 5.37
N GLN A 221 0.12 -5.98 4.48
CA GLN A 221 0.20 -5.71 3.05
C GLN A 221 -1.18 -5.45 2.44
N GLY A 222 -2.16 -6.28 2.80
CA GLY A 222 -3.55 -6.10 2.37
C GLY A 222 -4.15 -4.78 2.85
N PHE A 223 -3.90 -4.41 4.11
CA PHE A 223 -4.37 -3.15 4.68
C PHE A 223 -3.78 -1.94 3.95
N ARG A 224 -2.46 -1.89 3.77
CA ARG A 224 -1.78 -0.81 3.03
C ARG A 224 -2.33 -0.68 1.61
N LYS A 225 -2.58 -1.81 0.94
CA LYS A 225 -3.20 -1.83 -0.39
C LYS A 225 -4.60 -1.21 -0.38
N TYR A 226 -5.45 -1.55 0.59
CA TYR A 226 -6.79 -0.95 0.70
C TYR A 226 -6.75 0.56 0.98
N VAL A 227 -5.82 1.03 1.81
CA VAL A 227 -5.62 2.46 2.04
C VAL A 227 -5.23 3.17 0.74
N THR A 228 -4.29 2.62 -0.03
CA THR A 228 -3.92 3.17 -1.34
C THR A 228 -5.11 3.19 -2.32
N LEU A 229 -5.90 2.12 -2.38
CA LEU A 229 -7.13 2.10 -3.20
C LEU A 229 -8.13 3.16 -2.75
N GLY A 230 -8.21 3.43 -1.44
CA GLY A 230 -8.97 4.54 -0.87
C GLY A 230 -8.50 5.90 -1.39
N PHE A 231 -7.19 6.15 -1.44
CA PHE A 231 -6.64 7.38 -2.03
C PHE A 231 -6.97 7.54 -3.50
N ILE A 232 -6.87 6.44 -4.28
CA ILE A 232 -7.19 6.44 -5.71
C ILE A 232 -8.65 6.80 -5.93
N GLY A 233 -9.57 6.10 -5.25
CA GLY A 233 -11.00 6.34 -5.38
C GLY A 233 -11.40 7.72 -4.86
N SER A 234 -10.92 8.13 -3.69
CA SER A 234 -11.26 9.44 -3.10
C SER A 234 -10.72 10.60 -3.93
N GLY A 235 -9.51 10.47 -4.47
CA GLY A 235 -8.95 11.42 -5.43
C GLY A 235 -9.81 11.54 -6.68
N ALA A 236 -10.21 10.42 -7.27
CA ALA A 236 -11.10 10.39 -8.43
C ALA A 236 -12.42 11.12 -8.14
N THR A 237 -13.05 10.84 -7.00
CA THR A 237 -14.32 11.46 -6.60
C THR A 237 -14.17 12.95 -6.32
N LEU A 238 -13.12 13.38 -5.62
CA LEU A 238 -12.83 14.79 -5.40
C LEU A 238 -12.68 15.54 -6.73
N GLY A 239 -11.91 14.98 -7.66
CA GLY A 239 -11.68 15.57 -8.97
C GLY A 239 -12.95 15.63 -9.81
N TYR A 240 -13.76 14.56 -9.80
CA TYR A 240 -15.09 14.52 -10.45
C TYR A 240 -16.00 15.63 -9.92
N GLN A 241 -16.15 15.72 -8.59
CA GLN A 241 -17.02 16.70 -7.93
C GLN A 241 -16.52 18.14 -8.11
N TRP A 242 -15.20 18.36 -8.10
CA TRP A 242 -14.59 19.66 -8.36
C TRP A 242 -14.85 20.14 -9.79
N ALA A 243 -14.65 19.27 -10.77
CA ALA A 243 -14.86 19.59 -12.19
C ALA A 243 -16.33 19.68 -12.62
N GLY A 244 -17.25 19.31 -11.74
CA GLY A 244 -18.68 19.45 -12.00
C GLY A 244 -19.46 18.26 -12.45
N GLY A 245 -18.95 17.09 -12.12
CA GLY A 245 -19.77 15.94 -11.87
C GLY A 245 -20.80 16.17 -10.76
N GLY A 246 -21.87 15.38 -10.78
CA GLY A 246 -22.83 15.30 -9.69
C GLY A 246 -24.10 16.14 -9.83
N ALA A 247 -25.00 15.98 -8.86
CA ALA A 247 -26.27 16.71 -8.80
C ALA A 247 -26.05 18.19 -8.40
N ARG A 248 -25.86 19.07 -9.38
CA ARG A 248 -25.85 20.52 -9.14
C ARG A 248 -27.22 21.14 -9.39
N PRO A 249 -27.68 22.08 -8.54
CA PRO A 249 -28.85 22.88 -8.84
C PRO A 249 -28.60 23.65 -10.14
N ARG A 250 -29.54 23.56 -11.09
CA ARG A 250 -29.51 24.42 -12.29
C ARG A 250 -29.66 25.87 -11.86
N GLY A 251 -28.59 26.66 -11.99
CA GLY A 251 -28.62 28.11 -12.08
C GLY A 251 -29.06 28.87 -10.83
N ARG A 252 -28.28 29.88 -10.48
CA ARG A 252 -28.83 31.22 -10.34
C ARG A 252 -28.46 31.99 -11.59
#